data_AF-A0A4S2TH17-F1
#
_entry.id   AF-A0A4S2TH17-F1
#
_cell.length_a   1.000
_cell.length_b   1.000
_cell.length_c   1.000
_cell.angle_alpha   90.00
_cell.angle_beta   90.00
_cell.angle_gamma   90.00
#
_symmetry.space_group_name_H-M   'P 1'
#
loop_
_entity.id
_entity.type
_entity.pdbx_description
1 polymer ?
#
loop_
_entity_poly.entity_id
_entity_poly.type
_entity_poly.pdbx_seq_one_letter_code
_entity_poly.pdbx_strand_id
1 'polypeptide(L)'
;MRTLLALYQESDHALTPPPSRMRERVSGSRTVGIVLDERTMAVRLEMADVLASWARLVVEGRRTAGPPEREVGSMVAFLRRQVEWIADHPAAVDFDEEIAALLGSFGSLFGPGPVQRFPLGPCVEPGCDGTLYGVMREVGGATPSHVACDAGHALPPRQWLQVAGRMRAGAR
;
A
#
# COMPACT_ATOMS: atom_id res chain seq x y z
N MET A 1 -7.85 1.40 -8.63
CA MET A 1 -8.45 0.11 -9.07
C MET A 1 -7.45 -0.91 -9.64
N ARG A 2 -6.67 -0.66 -10.71
CA ARG A 2 -5.74 -1.69 -11.27
C ARG A 2 -4.66 -2.13 -10.27
N THR A 3 -4.07 -1.18 -9.55
CA THR A 3 -3.10 -1.43 -8.48
C THR A 3 -3.67 -2.27 -7.35
N LEU A 4 -4.94 -2.05 -7.00
CA LEU A 4 -5.61 -2.78 -5.92
C LEU A 4 -5.81 -4.26 -6.28
N LEU A 5 -6.21 -4.57 -7.53
CA LEU A 5 -6.30 -5.95 -8.00
C LEU A 5 -4.94 -6.66 -8.04
N ALA A 6 -3.88 -5.97 -8.45
CA ALA A 6 -2.53 -6.53 -8.45
C ALA A 6 -2.05 -6.89 -7.04
N LEU A 7 -2.31 -6.02 -6.05
CA LEU A 7 -1.97 -6.29 -4.64
C LEU A 7 -2.75 -7.46 -4.05
N TYR A 8 -4.04 -7.59 -4.40
CA TYR A 8 -4.84 -8.76 -4.03
C TYR A 8 -4.25 -10.06 -4.61
N GLN A 9 -3.85 -10.05 -5.88
CA GLN A 9 -3.23 -11.22 -6.52
C GLN A 9 -1.85 -11.55 -5.93
N GLU A 10 -1.07 -10.55 -5.55
CA GLU A 10 0.21 -10.74 -4.84
C GLU A 10 -0.02 -11.40 -3.47
N SER A 11 -1.10 -11.04 -2.77
CA SER A 11 -1.45 -11.65 -1.49
C SER A 11 -1.76 -13.15 -1.57
N ASP A 12 -2.29 -13.63 -2.70
CA ASP A 12 -2.50 -15.07 -2.91
C ASP A 12 -1.17 -15.84 -2.96
N HIS A 13 -0.13 -15.24 -3.55
CA HIS A 13 1.19 -15.83 -3.61
C HIS A 13 1.83 -15.88 -2.21
N ALA A 14 1.63 -14.86 -1.39
CA ALA A 14 2.11 -14.83 0.00
C ALA A 14 1.42 -15.85 0.92
N LEU A 15 0.16 -16.19 0.65
CA LEU A 15 -0.59 -17.23 1.37
C LEU A 15 -0.20 -18.66 0.94
N THR A 16 0.59 -18.82 -0.13
CA THR A 16 1.06 -20.12 -0.60
C THR A 16 2.39 -20.47 0.10
N PRO A 17 2.46 -21.56 0.89
CA PRO A 17 3.71 -21.93 1.56
C PRO A 17 4.81 -22.24 0.53
N PRO A 18 6.06 -21.77 0.73
CA PRO A 18 7.16 -22.13 -0.15
C PRO A 18 7.44 -23.64 -0.08
N PRO A 19 7.86 -24.30 -1.18
CA PRO A 19 8.29 -25.69 -1.12
C PRO A 19 9.48 -25.81 -0.16
N SER A 20 9.32 -26.64 0.87
CA SER A 20 10.33 -26.92 1.89
C SER A 20 11.65 -27.33 1.22
N ARG A 21 12.63 -26.42 1.16
CA ARG A 21 13.99 -26.78 0.78
C ARG A 21 14.55 -27.65 1.88
N MET A 22 14.92 -28.88 1.53
CA MET A 22 15.45 -29.92 2.39
C MET A 22 16.65 -29.39 3.20
N ARG A 23 16.37 -28.91 4.42
CA ARG A 23 17.38 -28.65 5.44
C ARG A 23 17.56 -29.93 6.23
N GLU A 24 18.82 -30.33 6.37
CA GLU A 24 19.30 -31.48 7.11
C GLU A 24 18.54 -31.69 8.43
N ARG A 25 18.05 -32.93 8.64
CA ARG A 25 17.20 -33.30 9.77
C ARG A 25 17.98 -33.17 11.08
N VAL A 26 17.57 -32.25 11.93
CA VAL A 26 17.78 -32.35 13.38
C VAL A 26 16.44 -32.70 14.00
N SER A 27 16.40 -33.83 14.71
CA SER A 27 15.21 -34.41 15.32
C SER A 27 14.55 -33.42 16.30
N GLY A 28 13.28 -33.12 16.05
CA GLY A 28 12.45 -32.25 16.88
C GLY A 28 11.10 -32.05 16.21
N SER A 29 10.16 -32.93 16.50
CA SER A 29 8.79 -32.88 15.99
C SER A 29 8.09 -31.59 16.43
N ARG A 30 7.80 -30.69 15.48
CA ARG A 30 6.66 -29.77 15.57
C ARG A 30 5.89 -29.89 14.27
N THR A 31 4.64 -30.32 14.38
CA THR A 31 3.65 -30.34 13.32
C THR A 31 3.58 -28.94 12.71
N VAL A 32 4.07 -28.78 11.48
CA VAL A 32 3.90 -27.54 10.72
C VAL A 32 2.45 -27.54 10.24
N GLY A 33 1.55 -27.07 11.11
CA GLY A 33 0.20 -26.68 10.72
C GLY A 33 0.29 -25.53 9.72
N ILE A 34 -0.66 -25.47 8.79
CA ILE A 34 -0.81 -24.38 7.83
C ILE A 34 -0.80 -23.07 8.61
N VAL A 35 0.29 -22.30 8.52
CA VAL A 35 0.36 -20.95 9.07
C VAL A 35 -0.35 -20.06 8.06
N LEU A 36 -1.68 -20.02 8.14
CA LEU A 36 -2.46 -18.99 7.44
C LEU A 36 -2.12 -17.66 8.10
N ASP A 37 -1.62 -16.72 7.28
CA ASP A 37 -1.39 -15.36 7.74
C ASP A 37 -2.74 -14.67 7.97
N GLU A 38 -3.20 -14.72 9.23
CA GLU A 38 -4.48 -14.16 9.68
C GLU A 38 -4.63 -12.68 9.31
N ARG A 39 -3.53 -11.92 9.31
CA ARG A 39 -3.54 -10.51 8.92
C ARG A 39 -3.78 -10.36 7.42
N THR A 40 -3.11 -11.17 6.61
CA THR A 40 -3.32 -11.19 5.16
C THR A 40 -4.74 -11.62 4.81
N MET A 41 -5.30 -12.62 5.51
CA MET A 41 -6.70 -13.02 5.34
C MET A 41 -7.69 -11.90 5.70
N ALA A 42 -7.46 -11.21 6.81
CA ALA A 42 -8.34 -10.13 7.26
C ALA A 42 -8.46 -9.01 6.22
N VAL A 43 -7.33 -8.56 5.66
CA VAL A 43 -7.31 -7.52 4.62
C VAL A 43 -7.99 -8.00 3.32
N ARG A 44 -7.87 -9.29 2.97
CA ARG A 44 -8.56 -9.86 1.80
C ARG A 44 -10.08 -9.90 1.98
N LEU A 45 -10.56 -10.24 3.17
CA LEU A 45 -11.99 -10.23 3.49
C LEU A 45 -12.54 -8.80 3.48
N GLU A 46 -11.84 -7.87 4.12
CA GLU A 46 -12.18 -6.45 4.11
C GLU A 46 -12.31 -5.90 2.68
N MET A 47 -11.35 -6.24 1.80
CA MET A 47 -11.42 -5.87 0.39
C MET A 47 -12.66 -6.43 -0.31
N ALA A 48 -12.97 -7.70 -0.12
CA ALA A 48 -14.13 -8.32 -0.75
C ALA A 48 -15.43 -7.66 -0.29
N ASP A 49 -15.55 -7.34 1.00
CA ASP A 49 -16.73 -6.71 1.58
C ASP A 49 -16.93 -5.26 1.11
N VAL A 50 -15.87 -4.45 1.11
CA VAL A 50 -15.90 -3.08 0.58
C VAL A 50 -16.30 -3.09 -0.90
N LEU A 51 -15.67 -3.91 -1.73
CA LEU A 51 -15.99 -3.99 -3.16
C LEU A 51 -17.43 -4.47 -3.40
N ALA A 52 -17.91 -5.42 -2.60
CA ALA A 52 -19.30 -5.91 -2.69
C ALA A 52 -20.31 -4.82 -2.29
N SER A 53 -20.00 -4.03 -1.26
CA SER A 53 -20.81 -2.90 -0.82
C SER A 53 -20.96 -1.87 -1.93
N TRP A 54 -19.86 -1.44 -2.54
CA TRP A 54 -19.88 -0.50 -3.65
C TRP A 54 -20.56 -1.05 -4.89
N ALA A 55 -20.35 -2.33 -5.21
CA ALA A 55 -21.03 -2.97 -6.33
C ALA A 55 -22.56 -2.98 -6.13
N ARG A 56 -23.03 -3.24 -4.91
CA ARG A 56 -24.45 -3.16 -4.55
C ARG A 56 -25.00 -1.75 -4.71
N LEU A 57 -24.30 -0.74 -4.19
CA LEU A 57 -24.71 0.67 -4.30
C LEU A 57 -24.89 1.07 -5.77
N VAL A 58 -23.97 0.69 -6.66
CA VAL A 58 -24.08 0.98 -8.09
C VAL A 58 -25.26 0.23 -8.74
N VAL A 59 -25.44 -1.04 -8.41
CA VAL A 59 -26.56 -1.85 -8.93
C VAL A 59 -27.90 -1.23 -8.56
N GLU A 60 -28.07 -0.85 -7.30
CA GLU A 60 -29.29 -0.23 -6.78
C GLU A 60 -29.51 1.16 -7.38
N GLY A 61 -28.47 2.01 -7.39
CA GLY A 61 -28.55 3.39 -7.88
C GLY A 61 -28.76 3.50 -9.39
N ARG A 62 -28.11 2.63 -10.18
CA ARG A 62 -28.23 2.64 -11.66
C ARG A 62 -29.28 1.67 -12.20
N ARG A 63 -29.81 0.77 -11.37
CA ARG A 63 -30.67 -0.35 -11.80
C ARG A 63 -30.02 -1.17 -12.93
N THR A 64 -28.71 -1.39 -12.83
CA THR A 64 -27.93 -2.17 -13.81
C THR A 64 -27.74 -3.61 -13.33
N ALA A 65 -27.45 -4.52 -14.28
CA ALA A 65 -26.90 -5.82 -13.91
C ALA A 65 -25.59 -5.64 -13.15
N GLY A 66 -25.41 -6.42 -12.08
CA GLY A 66 -24.21 -6.43 -11.25
C GLY A 66 -23.02 -7.16 -11.88
N PRO A 67 -21.91 -7.31 -11.14
CA PRO A 67 -20.81 -8.17 -11.56
C PRO A 67 -21.31 -9.62 -11.77
N PRO A 68 -20.77 -10.34 -12.77
CA PRO A 68 -21.21 -11.70 -13.08
C PRO A 68 -20.92 -12.70 -11.95
N GLU A 69 -19.86 -12.44 -11.17
CA GLU A 69 -19.44 -13.25 -10.04
C GLU A 69 -19.15 -12.36 -8.83
N ARG A 70 -19.29 -12.91 -7.62
CA ARG A 70 -18.92 -12.24 -6.35
C ARG A 70 -17.42 -12.37 -6.03
N GLU A 71 -16.61 -12.53 -7.06
CA GLU A 71 -15.16 -12.65 -6.98
C GLU A 71 -14.52 -11.26 -7.13
N VAL A 72 -13.38 -11.04 -6.45
CA VAL A 72 -12.74 -9.73 -6.34
C VAL A 72 -12.37 -9.14 -7.70
N GLY A 73 -11.81 -9.94 -8.60
CA GLY A 73 -11.51 -9.53 -9.98
C GLY A 73 -12.75 -9.06 -10.73
N SER A 74 -13.83 -9.82 -10.66
CA SER A 74 -15.13 -9.46 -11.26
C SER A 74 -15.71 -8.16 -10.70
N MET A 75 -15.63 -7.95 -9.38
CA MET A 75 -16.11 -6.72 -8.73
C MET A 75 -15.25 -5.51 -9.10
N VAL A 76 -13.92 -5.64 -9.10
CA VAL A 76 -13.02 -4.56 -9.55
C VAL A 76 -13.29 -4.19 -11.01
N ALA A 77 -13.45 -5.17 -11.89
CA ALA A 77 -13.73 -4.93 -13.30
C ALA A 77 -15.08 -4.21 -13.49
N PHE A 78 -16.10 -4.60 -12.74
CA PHE A 78 -17.40 -3.94 -12.73
C PHE A 78 -17.28 -2.49 -12.26
N LEU A 79 -16.74 -2.24 -11.07
CA LEU A 79 -16.63 -0.90 -10.49
C LEU A 79 -15.78 0.04 -11.36
N ARG A 80 -14.73 -0.48 -12.02
CA ARG A 80 -13.92 0.30 -12.98
C ARG A 80 -14.74 0.88 -14.13
N ARG A 81 -15.77 0.17 -14.60
CA ARG A 81 -16.66 0.68 -15.67
C ARG A 81 -17.66 1.72 -15.16
N GLN A 82 -17.76 1.87 -13.84
CA GLN A 82 -18.76 2.70 -13.17
C GLN A 82 -18.15 3.93 -12.49
N VAL A 83 -16.82 4.12 -12.59
CA VAL A 83 -16.08 5.18 -11.90
C VAL A 83 -16.64 6.58 -12.20
N GLU A 84 -17.03 6.86 -13.44
CA GLU A 84 -17.62 8.16 -13.79
C GLU A 84 -18.92 8.41 -13.03
N TRP A 85 -19.80 7.40 -12.97
CA TRP A 85 -21.04 7.52 -12.20
C TRP A 85 -20.80 7.62 -10.69
N ILE A 86 -19.79 6.89 -10.17
CA ILE A 86 -19.42 6.98 -8.76
C ILE A 86 -18.86 8.38 -8.45
N ALA A 87 -18.06 8.97 -9.35
CA ALA A 87 -17.49 10.30 -9.18
C ALA A 87 -18.58 11.40 -9.12
N ASP A 88 -19.70 11.21 -9.81
CA ASP A 88 -20.86 12.10 -9.77
C ASP A 88 -21.81 11.80 -8.58
N HIS A 89 -21.59 10.70 -7.85
CA HIS A 89 -22.42 10.29 -6.72
C HIS A 89 -22.04 11.07 -5.44
N PRO A 90 -22.98 11.42 -4.56
CA PRO A 90 -22.67 12.12 -3.30
C PRO A 90 -21.64 11.43 -2.40
N ALA A 91 -21.53 10.10 -2.52
CA ALA A 91 -20.58 9.27 -1.76
C ALA A 91 -19.23 9.07 -2.47
N ALA A 92 -18.89 9.88 -3.49
CA ALA A 92 -17.63 9.75 -4.23
C ALA A 92 -16.40 9.86 -3.33
N VAL A 93 -16.45 10.74 -2.31
CA VAL A 93 -15.37 10.92 -1.34
C VAL A 93 -15.18 9.66 -0.51
N ASP A 94 -16.27 9.09 0.01
CA ASP A 94 -16.23 7.85 0.79
C ASP A 94 -15.64 6.70 -0.05
N PHE A 95 -15.98 6.63 -1.35
CA PHE A 95 -15.40 5.64 -2.25
C PHE A 95 -13.89 5.81 -2.39
N ASP A 96 -13.40 7.03 -2.59
CA ASP A 96 -11.97 7.29 -2.71
C ASP A 96 -11.23 6.95 -1.41
N GLU A 97 -11.78 7.35 -0.26
CA GLU A 97 -11.21 7.09 1.07
C GLU A 97 -11.15 5.58 1.38
N GLU A 98 -12.21 4.83 1.12
CA GLU A 98 -12.23 3.38 1.35
C GLU A 98 -11.26 2.64 0.41
N ILE A 99 -11.17 3.05 -0.85
CA ILE A 99 -10.20 2.47 -1.80
C ILE A 99 -8.76 2.83 -1.41
N ALA A 100 -8.51 4.04 -0.93
CA ALA A 100 -7.20 4.47 -0.44
C ALA A 100 -6.80 3.71 0.85
N ALA A 101 -7.75 3.51 1.77
CA ALA A 101 -7.54 2.72 2.98
C ALA A 101 -7.14 1.27 2.65
N LEU A 102 -7.87 0.61 1.73
CA LEU A 102 -7.51 -0.73 1.26
C LEU A 102 -6.11 -0.78 0.62
N LEU A 103 -5.76 0.19 -0.22
CA LEU A 103 -4.42 0.30 -0.80
C LEU A 103 -3.34 0.46 0.29
N GLY A 104 -3.63 1.22 1.34
CA GLY A 104 -2.77 1.36 2.51
C GLY A 104 -2.59 0.05 3.29
N SER A 105 -3.70 -0.66 3.55
CA SER A 105 -3.69 -1.97 4.22
C SER A 105 -2.86 -3.00 3.45
N PHE A 106 -3.06 -3.12 2.14
CA PHE A 106 -2.23 -3.99 1.29
C PHE A 106 -0.78 -3.52 1.17
N GLY A 107 -0.55 -2.20 1.11
CA GLY A 107 0.79 -1.63 1.16
C GLY A 107 1.52 -1.99 2.47
N SER A 108 0.81 -2.13 3.58
CA SER A 108 1.38 -2.60 4.85
C SER A 108 1.69 -4.09 4.89
N LEU A 109 1.05 -4.89 4.01
CA LEU A 109 1.29 -6.34 3.88
C LEU A 109 2.48 -6.64 2.95
N PHE A 110 2.59 -5.93 1.82
CA PHE A 110 3.61 -6.20 0.78
C PHE A 110 4.72 -5.17 0.69
N GLY A 111 4.58 -4.04 1.37
CA GLY A 111 5.61 -3.01 1.42
C GLY A 111 6.75 -3.39 2.37
N PRO A 112 7.99 -2.93 2.12
CA PRO A 112 9.03 -2.96 3.13
C PRO A 112 8.72 -1.93 4.23
N GLY A 113 7.87 -2.29 5.19
CA GLY A 113 7.55 -1.48 6.37
C GLY A 113 6.96 -0.08 6.12
N PRO A 114 6.60 0.66 7.18
CA PRO A 114 6.15 2.04 7.06
C PRO A 114 7.30 2.93 6.54
N VAL A 115 7.00 3.73 5.51
CA VAL A 115 7.90 4.75 4.99
C VAL A 115 8.10 5.84 6.04
N GLN A 116 9.18 5.77 6.80
CA GLN A 116 9.47 6.75 7.84
C GLN A 116 10.02 8.03 7.19
N ARG A 117 9.28 9.13 7.32
CA ARG A 117 9.74 10.47 6.98
C ARG A 117 10.32 11.14 8.21
N PHE A 118 11.48 11.77 8.08
CA PHE A 118 12.08 12.55 9.16
C PHE A 118 12.55 13.91 8.64
N PRO A 119 12.35 15.00 9.41
CA PRO A 119 12.68 16.35 8.96
C PRO A 119 14.21 16.53 8.88
N LEU A 120 14.67 17.15 7.79
CA LEU A 120 16.05 17.54 7.51
C LEU A 120 16.24 19.06 7.58
N GLY A 121 15.25 19.81 8.08
CA GLY A 121 15.29 21.26 8.19
C GLY A 121 14.93 21.99 6.89
N PRO A 122 15.26 23.29 6.75
CA PRO A 122 14.82 24.10 5.61
C PRO A 122 15.43 23.65 4.28
N CYS A 123 14.70 23.91 3.20
CA CYS A 123 15.13 23.67 1.84
C CYS A 123 16.43 24.39 1.50
N VAL A 124 17.26 23.75 0.68
CA VAL A 124 18.52 24.33 0.19
C VAL A 124 18.31 25.10 -1.13
N GLU A 125 17.12 25.02 -1.71
CA GLU A 125 16.76 25.75 -2.93
C GLU A 125 16.57 27.24 -2.61
N PRO A 126 17.25 28.17 -3.31
CA PRO A 126 17.13 29.60 -3.06
C PRO A 126 15.69 30.09 -3.22
N GLY A 127 15.15 30.75 -2.20
CA GLY A 127 13.78 31.28 -2.20
C GLY A 127 12.70 30.25 -1.86
N CYS A 128 13.07 29.04 -1.43
CA CYS A 128 12.13 28.06 -0.91
C CYS A 128 12.10 28.07 0.63
N ASP A 129 10.94 28.41 1.21
CA ASP A 129 10.72 28.37 2.67
C ASP A 129 10.24 26.98 3.15
N GLY A 130 10.26 25.98 2.26
CA GLY A 130 9.78 24.63 2.52
C GLY A 130 10.71 23.80 3.42
N THR A 131 10.16 22.78 4.06
CA THR A 131 10.95 21.84 4.89
C THR A 131 11.38 20.64 4.05
N LEU A 132 12.68 20.31 4.06
CA LEU A 132 13.22 19.07 3.50
C LEU A 132 12.95 17.89 4.44
N TYR A 133 12.63 16.75 3.85
CA TYR A 133 12.40 15.48 4.53
C TYR A 133 13.26 14.39 3.91
N GLY A 134 13.81 13.52 4.76
CA GLY A 134 14.39 12.24 4.35
C GLY A 134 13.34 11.14 4.41
N VAL A 135 13.33 10.25 3.43
CA VAL A 135 12.37 9.14 3.31
C VAL A 135 13.10 7.80 3.45
N MET A 136 12.87 7.05 4.53
CA MET A 136 13.41 5.69 4.70
C MET A 136 12.44 4.65 4.16
N ARG A 137 12.99 3.68 3.41
CA ARG A 137 12.23 2.58 2.78
C ARG A 137 12.41 1.24 3.51
N GLU A 138 13.30 1.17 4.50
CA GLU A 138 13.57 -0.04 5.28
C GLU A 138 13.88 0.32 6.74
N VAL A 139 13.35 -0.47 7.68
CA VAL A 139 13.71 -0.40 9.10
C VAL A 139 15.12 -0.97 9.26
N GLY A 140 16.11 -0.10 9.49
CA GLY A 140 17.52 -0.48 9.68
C GLY A 140 18.50 0.02 8.62
N GLY A 141 18.01 0.67 7.56
CA GLY A 141 18.87 1.34 6.56
C GLY A 141 19.37 2.70 7.08
N ALA A 142 20.69 2.92 7.13
CA ALA A 142 21.29 4.16 7.62
C ALA A 142 21.18 5.35 6.65
N THR A 143 20.58 5.16 5.48
CA THR A 143 20.50 6.16 4.40
C THR A 143 19.09 6.26 3.84
N PRO A 144 18.55 7.48 3.69
CA PRO A 144 17.24 7.67 3.06
C PRO A 144 17.27 7.16 1.61
N SER A 145 16.12 6.71 1.13
CA SER A 145 15.92 6.34 -0.28
C SER A 145 15.68 7.56 -1.18
N HIS A 146 15.16 8.65 -0.59
CA HIS A 146 14.88 9.90 -1.28
C HIS A 146 14.84 11.08 -0.29
N VAL A 147 15.12 12.28 -0.78
CA VAL A 147 15.03 13.55 -0.05
C VAL A 147 14.25 14.56 -0.88
N ALA A 148 13.19 15.14 -0.33
CA ALA A 148 12.41 16.21 -0.96
C ALA A 148 11.83 17.19 0.04
N CYS A 149 11.48 18.39 -0.43
CA CYS A 149 10.71 19.34 0.36
C CYS A 149 9.21 19.25 0.08
N ASP A 150 8.43 19.75 1.03
CA ASP A 150 6.97 19.95 0.93
C ASP A 150 6.55 20.83 -0.26
N ALA A 151 7.40 21.76 -0.71
CA ALA A 151 7.18 22.58 -1.90
C ALA A 151 7.52 21.87 -3.24
N GLY A 152 7.93 20.60 -3.22
CA GLY A 152 8.12 19.77 -4.41
C GLY A 152 9.55 19.69 -4.97
N HIS A 153 10.54 20.33 -4.34
CA HIS A 153 11.94 20.19 -4.74
C HIS A 153 12.50 18.84 -4.30
N ALA A 154 13.11 18.11 -5.23
CA ALA A 154 13.81 16.87 -4.94
C ALA A 154 15.32 17.13 -4.86
N LEU A 155 15.95 16.65 -3.79
CA LEU A 155 17.40 16.70 -3.65
C LEU A 155 18.00 15.40 -4.22
N PRO A 156 18.71 15.43 -5.36
CA PRO A 156 19.31 14.24 -5.95
C PRO A 156 20.44 13.69 -5.06
N PRO A 157 20.75 12.37 -5.13
CA PRO A 157 21.73 11.73 -4.26
C PRO A 157 23.10 12.43 -4.20
N ARG A 158 23.58 12.94 -5.33
CA ARG A 158 24.83 13.72 -5.43
C ARG A 158 24.86 14.99 -4.56
N GLN A 159 23.70 15.55 -4.22
CA GLN A 159 23.56 16.76 -3.41
C GLN A 159 23.26 16.47 -1.93
N TRP A 160 23.12 15.20 -1.54
CA TRP A 160 22.83 14.83 -0.15
C TRP A 160 23.95 15.20 0.82
N LEU A 161 25.18 15.36 0.33
CA LEU A 161 26.30 15.88 1.14
C LEU A 161 26.00 17.27 1.74
N GLN A 162 25.15 18.07 1.11
CA GLN A 162 24.72 19.38 1.61
C GLN A 162 23.88 19.27 2.90
N VAL A 163 23.24 18.11 3.12
CA VAL A 163 22.38 17.84 4.28
C VAL A 163 22.84 16.62 5.10
N ALA A 164 24.04 16.08 4.85
CA ALA A 164 24.52 14.86 5.47
C ALA A 164 24.61 14.94 7.01
N GLY A 165 24.94 16.12 7.55
CA GLY A 165 24.91 16.36 8.99
C GLY A 165 23.50 16.29 9.59
N ARG A 166 22.49 16.71 8.82
CA ARG A 166 21.07 16.71 9.21
C ARG A 166 20.47 15.30 9.11
N MET A 167 20.93 14.52 8.13
CA MET A 167 20.54 13.11 7.96
C MET A 167 20.94 12.24 9.15
N ARG A 168 22.15 12.42 9.68
CA ARG A 168 22.64 11.67 10.85
C ARG A 168 21.90 12.01 12.15
N ALA A 169 21.33 13.20 12.23
CA ALA A 169 20.57 13.67 13.39
C ALA A 169 19.12 13.18 13.38
N GLY A 170 18.49 13.10 12.19
CA GLY A 170 17.09 12.65 12.06
C GLY A 170 16.89 11.13 11.92
N ALA A 171 17.97 10.35 11.76
CA ALA A 171 17.95 8.88 11.73
C ALA A 171 18.16 8.23 13.12
N ARG A 172 18.23 9.02 14.19
CA ARG A 172 18.27 8.57 15.60
C ARG A 172 16.90 8.69 16.23
#